data_AF-A0A6G9QR65-F1
#
_entry.id   AF-A0A6G9QR65-F1
#
_cell.length_a   1.000
_cell.length_b   1.000
_cell.length_c   1.000
_cell.angle_alpha   90.00
_cell.angle_beta   90.00
_cell.angle_gamma   90.00
#
_symmetry.space_group_name_H-M   'P 1'
#
loop_
_entity.id
_entity.type
_entity.pdbx_description
1 polymer ?
#
loop_
_entity_poly.entity_id
_entity_poly.type
_entity_poly.pdbx_seq_one_letter_code
_entity_poly.pdbx_strand_id
1 'polypeptide(L)'
;MSTVTHSVYQTALATEGVTDLMYQYFCYMNDMPIYLIPGRKGARLNMEKGDDSASLHSFNLMMLVDINFDAIVKQGGSLIALQYFHDWITEVFDDPIILDRASHKLSKAIHTGQSKAKWEREFIRGLAQDKFISSHFTPSGDVHYRYLYKFDALDGFYKSQRYLATDFDDDFWDTHQYWFDYYGPEEDEQGLIRHLDYCA
;
A
#
# COMPACT_ATOMS: atom_id res chain seq x y z
N MET A 1 -16.44 -8.26 -22.73
CA MET A 1 -17.46 -8.48 -21.69
C MET A 1 -16.75 -8.67 -20.36
N SER A 2 -16.74 -7.67 -19.45
CA SER A 2 -16.21 -7.78 -18.06
C SER A 2 -16.45 -6.53 -17.16
N THR A 3 -16.90 -5.39 -17.71
CA THR A 3 -17.00 -4.14 -16.95
C THR A 3 -18.10 -4.12 -15.88
N VAL A 4 -19.22 -4.80 -16.12
CA VAL A 4 -20.37 -4.81 -15.19
C VAL A 4 -20.05 -5.54 -13.90
N THR A 5 -19.37 -6.70 -13.98
CA THR A 5 -19.01 -7.53 -12.82
C THR A 5 -17.99 -6.83 -11.91
N HIS A 6 -17.02 -6.13 -12.51
CA HIS A 6 -16.05 -5.35 -11.74
C HIS A 6 -16.69 -4.13 -11.06
N SER A 7 -17.59 -3.41 -11.74
CA SER A 7 -18.24 -2.23 -11.16
C SER A 7 -19.10 -2.58 -9.94
N VAL A 8 -19.91 -3.65 -10.03
CA VAL A 8 -20.76 -4.10 -8.91
C VAL A 8 -19.91 -4.48 -7.70
N TYR A 9 -18.75 -5.08 -7.91
CA TYR A 9 -17.82 -5.43 -6.83
C TYR A 9 -17.20 -4.19 -6.16
N GLN A 10 -16.84 -3.16 -6.92
CA GLN A 10 -16.28 -1.91 -6.34
C GLN A 10 -17.30 -1.17 -5.49
N THR A 11 -18.54 -1.07 -5.98
CA THR A 11 -19.64 -0.45 -5.23
C THR A 11 -19.91 -1.24 -3.94
N ALA A 12 -20.00 -2.57 -3.99
CA ALA A 12 -20.21 -3.40 -2.80
C ALA A 12 -19.10 -3.22 -1.74
N LEU A 13 -17.82 -3.26 -2.16
CA LEU A 13 -16.69 -3.04 -1.25
C LEU A 13 -16.74 -1.68 -0.55
N ALA A 14 -17.10 -0.64 -1.29
CA ALA A 14 -17.27 0.69 -0.70
C ALA A 14 -18.43 0.72 0.31
N THR A 15 -19.51 -0.05 0.09
CA THR A 15 -20.72 -0.01 0.94
C THR A 15 -20.42 -0.70 2.24
N GLU A 16 -19.73 -1.84 2.16
CA GLU A 16 -19.22 -2.55 3.33
C GLU A 16 -18.31 -1.65 4.16
N GLY A 17 -17.38 -0.93 3.51
CA GLY A 17 -16.51 0.03 4.17
C GLY A 17 -17.27 1.14 4.91
N VAL A 18 -18.28 1.75 4.28
CA VAL A 18 -19.08 2.80 4.93
C VAL A 18 -19.91 2.24 6.08
N THR A 19 -20.51 1.06 5.89
CA THR A 19 -21.28 0.39 6.93
C THR A 19 -20.42 0.08 8.16
N ASP A 20 -19.19 -0.40 7.92
CA ASP A 20 -18.20 -0.63 8.97
C ASP A 20 -17.85 0.67 9.71
N LEU A 21 -17.60 1.76 8.99
CA LEU A 21 -17.30 3.06 9.58
C LEU A 21 -18.46 3.59 10.41
N MET A 22 -19.70 3.51 9.91
CA MET A 22 -20.91 3.92 10.64
C MET A 22 -21.05 3.16 11.96
N TYR A 23 -20.87 1.85 11.93
CA TYR A 23 -20.94 1.02 13.14
C TYR A 23 -19.84 1.39 14.13
N GLN A 24 -18.59 1.53 13.67
CA GLN A 24 -17.46 1.90 14.51
C GLN A 24 -17.63 3.28 15.13
N TYR A 25 -18.10 4.26 14.34
CA TYR A 25 -18.41 5.60 14.80
C TYR A 25 -19.53 5.59 15.84
N PHE A 26 -20.63 4.88 15.59
CA PHE A 26 -21.70 4.70 16.57
C PHE A 26 -21.17 4.13 17.89
N CYS A 27 -20.38 3.06 17.83
CA CYS A 27 -19.79 2.47 19.02
C CYS A 27 -18.88 3.46 19.76
N TYR A 28 -18.03 4.19 19.04
CA TYR A 28 -17.14 5.19 19.61
C TYR A 28 -17.91 6.31 20.34
N MET A 29 -18.94 6.87 19.69
CA MET A 29 -19.74 7.97 20.26
C MET A 29 -20.58 7.54 21.47
N ASN A 30 -20.78 6.24 21.68
CA ASN A 30 -21.56 5.68 22.78
C ASN A 30 -20.70 4.92 23.81
N ASP A 31 -19.37 5.09 23.80
CA ASP A 31 -18.43 4.38 24.69
C ASP A 31 -18.58 2.85 24.67
N MET A 32 -19.00 2.30 23.54
CA MET A 32 -19.17 0.87 23.33
C MET A 32 -17.89 0.23 22.78
N PRO A 33 -17.61 -1.04 23.14
CA PRO A 33 -16.51 -1.78 22.53
C PRO A 33 -16.76 -1.96 21.03
N ILE A 34 -15.76 -1.60 20.21
CA ILE A 34 -15.77 -1.86 18.78
C ILE A 34 -15.33 -3.31 18.54
N TYR A 35 -16.21 -4.10 17.93
CA TYR A 35 -15.87 -5.42 17.41
C TYR A 35 -15.70 -5.32 15.89
N LEU A 36 -14.49 -5.51 15.38
CA LEU A 36 -14.28 -5.67 13.95
C LEU A 36 -14.97 -6.97 13.48
N ILE A 37 -15.62 -6.92 12.31
CA ILE A 37 -16.32 -8.05 11.68
C ILE A 37 -15.43 -9.32 11.65
N PRO A 38 -15.98 -10.53 11.88
CA PRO A 38 -15.20 -11.77 11.92
C PRO A 38 -14.32 -11.95 10.67
N GLY A 39 -13.01 -12.17 10.88
CA GLY A 39 -12.02 -12.40 9.82
C GLY A 39 -10.92 -11.34 9.72
N ARG A 40 -11.13 -10.14 10.29
CA ARG A 40 -10.05 -9.16 10.52
C ARG A 40 -9.50 -9.43 11.92
N LYS A 41 -8.20 -9.77 12.06
CA LYS A 41 -7.56 -9.93 13.38
C LYS A 41 -7.86 -8.69 14.22
N GLY A 42 -8.72 -8.86 15.22
CA GLY A 42 -9.23 -7.79 16.05
C GLY A 42 -8.10 -7.19 16.87
N ALA A 43 -7.55 -6.08 16.38
CA ALA A 43 -7.05 -5.10 17.32
C ALA A 43 -8.30 -4.61 18.08
N ARG A 44 -8.35 -4.82 19.39
CA ARG A 44 -9.07 -3.84 20.21
C ARG A 44 -8.47 -2.50 19.80
N LEU A 45 -9.27 -1.61 19.23
CA LEU A 45 -8.88 -0.22 19.18
C LEU A 45 -8.73 0.18 20.66
N ASN A 46 -7.49 0.13 21.16
CA ASN A 46 -7.13 0.78 22.39
C ASN A 46 -7.20 2.27 22.05
N MET A 47 -8.42 2.80 22.01
CA MET A 47 -8.65 4.23 21.87
C MET A 47 -7.93 4.84 23.06
N GLU A 48 -6.86 5.56 22.77
CA GLU A 48 -6.03 6.17 23.79
C GLU A 48 -6.95 7.07 24.63
N LYS A 49 -6.79 7.01 25.95
CA LYS A 49 -7.39 7.93 26.91
C LYS A 49 -6.23 8.77 27.45
N GLY A 50 -6.23 10.06 27.17
CA GLY A 50 -5.20 11.03 27.54
C GLY A 50 -5.85 12.31 28.05
N ASP A 51 -5.08 13.12 28.78
CA ASP A 51 -5.57 14.30 29.52
C ASP A 51 -6.03 15.47 28.62
N ASP A 52 -5.70 15.45 27.31
CA ASP A 52 -6.15 16.43 26.32
C ASP A 52 -7.19 15.81 25.37
N SER A 53 -8.47 15.91 25.74
CA SER A 53 -9.55 15.13 25.13
C SER A 53 -9.88 15.49 23.67
N ALA A 54 -9.63 16.74 23.24
CA ALA A 54 -10.01 17.22 21.91
C ALA A 54 -9.06 16.74 20.79
N SER A 55 -7.75 16.75 21.04
CA SER A 55 -6.73 16.26 20.11
C SER A 55 -6.84 14.74 19.95
N LEU A 56 -7.12 14.05 21.05
CA LEU A 56 -7.34 12.61 21.11
C LEU A 56 -8.62 12.16 20.39
N HIS A 57 -9.69 12.94 20.51
CA HIS A 57 -10.93 12.70 19.78
C HIS A 57 -10.71 12.77 18.27
N SER A 58 -10.06 13.84 17.82
CA SER A 58 -9.69 14.01 16.41
C SER A 58 -8.85 12.84 15.91
N PHE A 59 -7.87 12.40 16.70
CA PHE A 59 -7.03 11.26 16.36
C PHE A 59 -7.84 9.96 16.20
N ASN A 60 -8.72 9.65 17.15
CA ASN A 60 -9.56 8.46 17.09
C ASN A 60 -10.47 8.46 15.86
N LEU A 61 -11.11 9.59 15.54
CA LEU A 61 -11.94 9.72 14.33
C LEU A 61 -11.14 9.51 13.04
N MET A 62 -9.93 10.08 12.96
CA MET A 62 -9.05 9.87 11.81
C MET A 62 -8.66 8.39 11.65
N MET A 63 -8.40 7.68 12.76
CA MET A 63 -8.06 6.24 12.72
C MET A 63 -9.22 5.39 12.18
N LEU A 64 -10.47 5.72 12.53
CA LEU A 64 -11.64 4.98 12.01
C LEU A 64 -11.69 5.07 10.48
N VAL A 65 -11.47 6.25 9.91
CA VAL A 65 -11.41 6.44 8.45
C VAL A 65 -10.26 5.63 7.85
N ASP A 66 -9.07 5.69 8.44
CA ASP A 66 -7.89 4.98 7.95
C ASP A 66 -8.09 3.46 7.90
N ILE A 67 -8.65 2.87 8.96
CA ILE A 67 -8.90 1.44 9.05
C ILE A 67 -9.80 0.96 7.93
N ASN A 68 -10.86 1.71 7.62
CA ASN A 68 -11.82 1.35 6.58
C ASN A 68 -11.24 1.55 5.17
N PHE A 69 -10.49 2.64 4.94
CA PHE A 69 -9.73 2.83 3.70
C PHE A 69 -8.77 1.65 3.44
N ASP A 70 -7.96 1.30 4.42
CA ASP A 70 -6.95 0.25 4.29
C ASP A 70 -7.58 -1.13 4.12
N ALA A 71 -8.76 -1.35 4.72
CA ALA A 71 -9.50 -2.59 4.56
C ALA A 71 -10.06 -2.76 3.14
N ILE A 72 -10.61 -1.70 2.54
CA ILE A 72 -11.05 -1.71 1.14
C ILE A 72 -9.88 -2.06 0.22
N VAL A 73 -8.72 -1.43 0.41
CA VAL A 73 -7.50 -1.73 -0.37
C VAL A 73 -7.06 -3.19 -0.20
N LYS A 74 -7.03 -3.71 1.03
CA LYS A 74 -6.63 -5.10 1.31
C LYS A 74 -7.56 -6.14 0.68
N GLN A 75 -8.82 -5.81 0.47
CA GLN A 75 -9.79 -6.67 -0.21
C GLN A 75 -9.74 -6.57 -1.74
N GLY A 76 -8.78 -5.82 -2.30
CA GLY A 76 -8.66 -5.64 -3.74
C GLY A 76 -9.48 -4.46 -4.28
N GLY A 77 -9.89 -3.53 -3.42
CA GLY A 77 -10.53 -2.29 -3.83
C GLY A 77 -9.60 -1.43 -4.71
N SER A 78 -10.15 -0.96 -5.83
CA SER A 78 -9.50 -0.03 -6.74
C SER A 78 -9.75 1.42 -6.35
N LEU A 79 -9.15 2.36 -7.09
CA LEU A 79 -9.40 3.79 -6.92
C LEU A 79 -10.91 4.14 -7.06
N ILE A 80 -11.66 3.40 -7.88
CA ILE A 80 -13.11 3.59 -8.04
C ILE A 80 -13.86 3.25 -6.74
N ALA A 81 -13.51 2.15 -6.06
CA ALA A 81 -14.11 1.83 -4.77
C ALA A 81 -13.76 2.87 -3.71
N LEU A 82 -12.53 3.38 -3.70
CA LEU A 82 -12.13 4.45 -2.78
C LEU A 82 -12.89 5.77 -3.05
N GLN A 83 -13.18 6.07 -4.31
CA GLN A 83 -14.02 7.21 -4.68
C GLN A 83 -15.46 7.01 -4.18
N TYR A 84 -16.10 5.87 -4.46
CA TYR A 84 -17.45 5.60 -3.95
C TYR A 84 -17.53 5.61 -2.42
N PHE A 85 -16.50 5.09 -1.75
CA PHE A 85 -16.41 5.14 -0.30
C PHE A 85 -16.33 6.57 0.22
N HIS A 86 -15.51 7.42 -0.41
CA HIS A 86 -15.42 8.84 -0.10
C HIS A 86 -16.75 9.56 -0.34
N ASP A 87 -17.37 9.34 -1.50
CA ASP A 87 -18.66 9.95 -1.85
C ASP A 87 -19.73 9.60 -0.80
N TRP A 88 -19.86 8.33 -0.44
CA TRP A 88 -20.80 7.92 0.61
C TRP A 88 -20.46 8.44 2.00
N ILE A 89 -19.17 8.57 2.35
CA ILE A 89 -18.79 9.27 3.59
C ILE A 89 -19.33 10.70 3.59
N THR A 90 -19.17 11.42 2.47
CA THR A 90 -19.64 12.81 2.36
C THR A 90 -21.16 12.94 2.37
N GLU A 91 -21.88 11.88 2.03
CA GLU A 91 -23.34 11.82 2.12
C GLU A 91 -23.85 11.47 3.53
N VAL A 92 -23.11 10.66 4.29
CA VAL A 92 -23.58 10.07 5.56
C VAL A 92 -23.07 10.82 6.80
N PHE A 93 -21.92 11.47 6.72
CA PHE A 93 -21.27 12.12 7.86
C PHE A 93 -21.19 13.64 7.68
N ASP A 94 -21.48 14.39 8.75
CA ASP A 94 -21.30 15.85 8.82
C ASP A 94 -20.04 16.26 9.59
N ASP A 95 -19.28 15.30 10.13
CA ASP A 95 -18.11 15.56 10.97
C ASP A 95 -16.89 16.03 10.14
N PRO A 96 -16.39 17.26 10.31
CA PRO A 96 -15.31 17.80 9.48
C PRO A 96 -14.03 16.97 9.53
N ILE A 97 -13.71 16.33 10.66
CA ILE A 97 -12.48 15.54 10.82
C ILE A 97 -12.57 14.27 9.96
N ILE A 98 -13.74 13.62 9.93
CA ILE A 98 -13.99 12.45 9.07
C ILE A 98 -13.91 12.85 7.60
N LEU A 99 -14.57 13.94 7.22
CA LEU A 99 -14.61 14.44 5.83
C LEU A 99 -13.22 14.84 5.32
N ASP A 100 -12.45 15.60 6.10
CA ASP A 100 -11.10 16.03 5.76
C ASP A 100 -10.16 14.82 5.65
N ARG A 101 -10.26 13.86 6.58
CA ARG A 101 -9.42 12.67 6.55
C ARG A 101 -9.73 11.79 5.34
N ALA A 102 -11.00 11.59 5.03
CA ALA A 102 -11.41 10.79 3.88
C ALA A 102 -10.92 11.43 2.57
N SER A 103 -11.06 12.75 2.44
CA SER A 103 -10.58 13.51 1.29
C SER A 103 -9.06 13.44 1.14
N HIS A 104 -8.33 13.57 2.25
CA HIS A 104 -6.87 13.40 2.27
C HIS A 104 -6.45 12.00 1.84
N LYS A 105 -7.10 10.94 2.34
CA LYS A 105 -6.77 9.55 1.99
C LYS A 105 -7.05 9.25 0.52
N LEU A 106 -8.17 9.73 -0.03
CA LEU A 106 -8.46 9.61 -1.46
C LEU A 106 -7.43 10.35 -2.31
N SER A 107 -7.12 11.61 -1.97
CA SER A 107 -6.10 12.40 -2.66
C SER A 107 -4.73 11.71 -2.65
N LYS A 108 -4.32 11.17 -1.49
CA LYS A 108 -3.11 10.36 -1.36
C LYS A 108 -3.14 9.14 -2.29
N ALA A 109 -4.25 8.39 -2.33
CA ALA A 109 -4.38 7.22 -3.20
C ALA A 109 -4.31 7.59 -4.69
N ILE A 110 -4.95 8.70 -5.11
CA ILE A 110 -4.84 9.25 -6.46
C ILE A 110 -3.38 9.56 -6.79
N HIS A 111 -2.72 10.31 -5.91
CA HIS A 111 -1.33 10.73 -6.11
C HIS A 111 -0.38 9.53 -6.18
N THR A 112 -0.54 8.56 -5.29
CA THR A 112 0.22 7.30 -5.31
C THR A 112 -0.01 6.53 -6.61
N GLY A 113 -1.26 6.42 -7.09
CA GLY A 113 -1.58 5.79 -8.37
C GLY A 113 -0.95 6.48 -9.57
N GLN A 114 -0.94 7.83 -9.58
CA GLN A 114 -0.29 8.62 -10.62
C GLN A 114 1.23 8.46 -10.59
N SER A 115 1.84 8.50 -9.40
CA SER A 115 3.28 8.31 -9.21
C SER A 115 3.71 6.90 -9.62
N LYS A 116 2.91 5.87 -9.30
CA LYS A 116 3.12 4.51 -9.79
C LYS A 116 3.11 4.45 -11.33
N ALA A 117 2.04 4.93 -11.97
CA ALA A 117 1.91 4.90 -13.43
C ALA A 117 2.97 5.75 -14.14
N LYS A 118 3.48 6.81 -13.51
CA LYS A 118 4.62 7.56 -14.00
C LYS A 118 5.89 6.71 -13.94
N TRP A 119 6.19 6.12 -12.79
CA TRP A 119 7.35 5.24 -12.61
C TRP A 119 7.35 4.08 -13.62
N GLU A 120 6.21 3.40 -13.80
CA GLU A 120 6.08 2.28 -14.74
C GLU A 120 6.33 2.70 -16.20
N ARG A 121 5.92 3.91 -16.60
CA ARG A 121 6.17 4.44 -17.95
C ARG A 121 7.62 4.87 -18.16
N GLU A 122 8.26 5.35 -17.10
CA GLU A 122 9.64 5.86 -17.14
C GLU A 122 10.68 4.76 -16.87
N PHE A 123 10.25 3.58 -16.40
CA PHE A 123 11.15 2.46 -16.14
C PHE A 123 11.75 1.92 -17.45
N ILE A 124 13.06 2.07 -17.57
CA ILE A 124 13.85 1.52 -18.67
C ILE A 124 14.90 0.60 -18.05
N ARG A 125 14.81 -0.70 -18.34
CA ARG A 125 15.68 -1.74 -17.76
C ARG A 125 17.16 -1.39 -17.86
N GLY A 126 17.64 -1.06 -19.06
CA GLY A 126 19.04 -0.71 -19.30
C GLY A 126 19.49 0.52 -18.50
N LEU A 127 18.67 1.57 -18.43
CA LEU A 127 18.99 2.78 -17.66
C LEU A 127 19.04 2.51 -16.15
N ALA A 128 18.13 1.67 -15.63
CA ALA A 128 18.14 1.27 -14.23
C ALA A 128 19.41 0.48 -13.89
N GLN A 129 19.77 -0.46 -14.76
CA GLN A 129 21.02 -1.24 -14.66
C GLN A 129 22.25 -0.33 -14.68
N ASP A 130 22.35 0.56 -15.66
CA ASP A 130 23.49 1.47 -15.82
C ASP A 130 23.64 2.38 -14.59
N LYS A 131 22.53 2.94 -14.09
CA LYS A 131 22.53 3.75 -12.87
C LYS A 131 23.04 2.98 -11.67
N PHE A 132 22.61 1.73 -11.49
CA PHE A 132 23.07 0.88 -10.39
C PHE A 132 24.56 0.53 -10.53
N ILE A 133 25.00 0.08 -11.70
CA ILE A 133 26.40 -0.32 -11.96
C ILE A 133 27.35 0.87 -11.90
N SER A 134 26.90 2.06 -12.30
CA SER A 134 27.72 3.30 -12.25
C SER A 134 27.95 3.84 -10.83
N SER A 135 27.26 3.31 -9.81
CA SER A 135 27.49 3.68 -8.42
C SER A 135 28.87 3.19 -7.95
N HIS A 136 29.62 4.05 -7.26
CA HIS A 136 30.96 3.72 -6.77
C HIS A 136 30.97 2.63 -5.69
N PHE A 137 29.80 2.33 -5.11
CA PHE A 137 29.64 1.33 -4.07
C PHE A 137 29.24 -0.04 -4.63
N THR A 138 28.99 -0.18 -5.93
CA THR A 138 28.51 -1.43 -6.52
C THR A 138 29.69 -2.37 -6.77
N PRO A 139 29.79 -3.51 -6.05
CA PRO A 139 30.85 -4.48 -6.26
C PRO A 139 30.59 -5.25 -7.57
N SER A 140 31.63 -5.88 -8.11
CA SER A 140 31.53 -6.76 -9.26
C SER A 140 31.87 -8.20 -8.88
N GLY A 141 31.32 -9.16 -9.62
CA GLY A 141 31.64 -10.58 -9.49
C GLY A 141 30.92 -11.42 -10.55
N ASP A 142 30.98 -12.74 -10.42
CA ASP A 142 30.53 -13.68 -11.46
C ASP A 142 29.13 -14.24 -11.23
N VAL A 143 28.48 -13.93 -10.09
CA VAL A 143 27.14 -14.45 -9.78
C VAL A 143 26.07 -13.58 -10.41
N HIS A 144 25.17 -14.21 -11.17
CA HIS A 144 24.08 -13.54 -11.87
C HIS A 144 22.85 -13.37 -10.97
N TYR A 145 22.56 -12.13 -10.61
CA TYR A 145 21.35 -11.72 -9.91
C TYR A 145 20.40 -10.93 -10.83
N ARG A 146 19.12 -10.93 -10.46
CA ARG A 146 18.12 -10.01 -10.99
C ARG A 146 17.52 -9.18 -9.86
N TYR A 147 17.52 -7.86 -10.04
CA TYR A 147 16.83 -6.94 -9.14
C TYR A 147 15.42 -6.71 -9.67
N LEU A 148 14.43 -7.23 -8.94
CA LEU A 148 13.01 -7.16 -9.25
C LEU A 148 12.33 -6.07 -8.43
N TYR A 149 11.66 -5.13 -9.10
CA TYR A 149 10.89 -4.07 -8.47
C TYR A 149 9.43 -4.49 -8.26
N LYS A 150 8.99 -4.46 -7.00
CA LYS A 150 7.59 -4.73 -6.62
C LYS A 150 6.98 -3.47 -6.02
N PHE A 151 5.76 -3.16 -6.42
CA PHE A 151 5.04 -2.01 -5.87
C PHE A 151 4.59 -2.32 -4.43
N ASP A 152 5.04 -1.51 -3.48
CA ASP A 152 4.53 -1.54 -2.11
C ASP A 152 3.32 -0.61 -2.01
N ALA A 153 2.13 -1.19 -1.85
CA ALA A 153 0.89 -0.43 -1.77
C ALA A 153 0.77 0.40 -0.48
N LEU A 154 1.44 0.01 0.61
CA LEU A 154 1.39 0.74 1.88
C LEU A 154 2.28 1.97 1.81
N ASP A 155 3.50 1.79 1.31
CA ASP A 155 4.49 2.85 1.25
C ASP A 155 4.37 3.70 -0.01
N GLY A 156 3.67 3.21 -1.04
CA GLY A 156 3.34 3.94 -2.26
C GLY A 156 4.49 4.09 -3.24
N PHE A 157 5.50 3.22 -3.19
CA PHE A 157 6.64 3.21 -4.08
C PHE A 157 7.09 1.80 -4.46
N TYR A 158 7.92 1.68 -5.49
CA TYR A 158 8.55 0.42 -5.88
C TYR A 158 9.73 0.09 -4.98
N LYS A 159 9.74 -1.11 -4.41
CA LYS A 159 10.87 -1.68 -3.69
C LYS A 159 11.58 -2.70 -4.57
N SER A 160 12.90 -2.60 -4.66
CA SER A 160 13.70 -3.63 -5.31
C SER A 160 13.98 -4.79 -4.36
N GLN A 161 13.92 -6.00 -4.88
CA GLN A 161 14.35 -7.23 -4.22
C GLN A 161 15.27 -7.99 -5.16
N ARG A 162 16.38 -8.48 -4.63
CA ARG A 162 17.34 -9.26 -5.39
C ARG A 162 17.00 -10.75 -5.36
N TYR A 163 17.22 -11.40 -6.49
CA TYR A 163 17.02 -12.83 -6.67
C TYR A 163 18.20 -13.41 -7.45
N LEU A 164 18.60 -14.64 -7.16
CA LEU A 164 19.52 -15.40 -8.02
C LEU A 164 18.78 -15.75 -9.31
N ALA A 165 19.41 -15.47 -10.46
CA ALA A 165 18.76 -15.67 -11.75
C ALA A 165 18.48 -17.16 -12.03
N THR A 166 19.33 -18.05 -11.50
CA THR A 166 19.24 -19.51 -11.69
C THR A 166 18.13 -20.19 -10.90
N ASP A 167 17.59 -19.52 -9.89
CA ASP A 167 16.60 -20.12 -8.98
C ASP A 167 15.18 -20.14 -9.56
N PHE A 168 14.97 -19.45 -10.69
CA PHE A 168 13.67 -19.25 -11.31
C PHE A 168 13.73 -19.48 -12.82
N ASP A 169 12.66 -20.04 -13.37
CA ASP A 169 12.49 -20.29 -14.80
C ASP A 169 12.10 -19.04 -15.58
N ASP A 170 12.13 -19.11 -16.91
CA ASP A 170 11.78 -17.98 -17.79
C ASP A 170 10.33 -17.52 -17.59
N ASP A 171 9.39 -18.44 -17.31
CA ASP A 171 8.00 -18.13 -17.03
C ASP A 171 7.84 -17.18 -15.83
N PHE A 172 8.60 -17.41 -14.76
CA PHE A 172 8.63 -16.50 -13.61
C PHE A 172 9.04 -15.09 -14.03
N TRP A 173 10.06 -14.95 -14.87
CA TRP A 173 10.56 -13.64 -15.29
C TRP A 173 9.64 -12.94 -16.29
N ASP A 174 8.93 -13.70 -17.13
CA ASP A 174 7.94 -13.16 -18.06
C ASP A 174 6.73 -12.57 -17.34
N THR A 175 6.36 -13.11 -16.18
CA THR A 175 5.30 -12.53 -15.33
C THR A 175 5.72 -11.27 -14.58
N HIS A 176 7.01 -10.92 -14.59
CA HIS A 176 7.56 -9.77 -13.89
C HIS A 176 8.23 -8.80 -14.88
N GLN A 177 7.63 -7.63 -15.12
CA GLN A 177 8.14 -6.74 -16.18
C GLN A 177 9.27 -5.81 -15.71
N TYR A 178 9.31 -5.50 -14.41
CA TYR A 178 10.18 -4.45 -13.85
C TYR A 178 11.38 -5.04 -13.12
N TRP A 179 12.39 -5.47 -13.87
CA TRP A 179 13.66 -5.95 -13.31
C TRP A 179 14.85 -5.60 -14.19
N PHE A 180 16.06 -5.69 -13.65
CA PHE A 180 17.31 -5.62 -14.41
C PHE A 180 18.35 -6.66 -13.94
N ASP A 181 19.31 -6.99 -14.80
CA ASP A 181 20.38 -7.95 -14.53
C ASP A 181 21.58 -7.31 -13.83
N TYR A 182 22.20 -8.04 -12.91
CA TYR A 182 23.40 -7.61 -12.22
C TYR A 182 24.33 -8.79 -11.95
N TYR A 183 25.63 -8.62 -12.22
CA TYR A 183 26.66 -9.60 -11.92
C TYR A 183 27.48 -9.11 -10.73
N GLY A 184 27.37 -9.81 -9.61
CA GLY A 184 27.96 -9.44 -8.33
C GLY A 184 28.76 -10.57 -7.68
N PRO A 185 29.42 -10.32 -6.55
CA PRO A 185 30.12 -11.36 -5.83
C PRO A 185 29.17 -12.42 -5.24
N GLU A 186 29.71 -13.60 -4.92
CA GLU A 186 29.00 -14.60 -4.11
C GLU A 186 28.61 -14.01 -2.76
N GLU A 187 27.47 -14.47 -2.22
CA GLU A 187 27.07 -14.10 -0.86
C GLU A 187 28.00 -14.80 0.14
N ASP A 188 28.70 -14.02 0.96
CA ASP A 188 29.39 -14.53 2.15
C ASP A 188 28.46 -14.50 3.37
N GLU A 189 28.73 -15.35 4.37
CA GLU A 189 27.98 -15.37 5.65
C GLU A 189 28.04 -14.02 6.40
N GLN A 190 28.93 -13.11 6.01
CA GLN A 190 29.09 -11.77 6.59
C GLN A 190 28.24 -10.68 5.89
N GLY A 191 27.52 -11.01 4.82
CA GLY A 191 26.48 -10.13 4.28
C GLY A 191 27.00 -8.85 3.64
N LEU A 192 28.16 -8.88 2.99
CA LEU A 192 28.76 -7.68 2.36
C LEU A 192 27.80 -6.99 1.36
N ILE A 193 26.84 -7.74 0.80
CA ILE A 193 25.82 -7.22 -0.14
C ILE A 193 24.52 -6.79 0.55
N ARG A 194 24.21 -7.24 1.78
CA ARG A 194 23.04 -6.73 2.56
C ARG A 194 23.15 -5.23 2.84
N HIS A 195 24.38 -4.70 2.87
CA HIS A 195 24.61 -3.26 3.02
C HIS A 195 24.11 -2.46 1.79
N LEU A 196 24.12 -3.06 0.60
CA LEU A 196 23.69 -2.42 -0.65
C LEU A 196 22.16 -2.38 -0.80
N ASP A 197 21.45 -3.36 -0.23
CA ASP A 197 19.98 -3.38 -0.17
C ASP A 197 19.40 -2.25 0.71
N TYR A 198 20.22 -1.61 1.57
CA TYR A 198 19.82 -0.51 2.44
C TYR A 198 20.28 0.88 1.96
N CYS A 199 21.19 0.94 0.98
CA CYS A 199 21.76 2.20 0.47
C CYS A 199 21.32 2.57 -0.96
N ALA A 200 20.51 1.72 -1.61
CA ALA A 200 19.92 1.96 -2.93
C ALA A 200 18.48 2.51 -2.85
#